data_AF-A0A0Q1CF40-F1
#
_entry.id   AF-A0A0Q1CF40-F1
#
_cell.length_a   1.000
_cell.length_b   1.000
_cell.length_c   1.000
_cell.angle_alpha   90.00
_cell.angle_beta   90.00
_cell.angle_gamma   90.00
#
_symmetry.space_group_name_H-M   'P 1'
#
loop_
_entity.id
_entity.type
_entity.pdbx_description
1 polymer ?
#
loop_
_entity_poly.entity_id
_entity_poly.type
_entity_poly.pdbx_seq_one_letter_code
_entity_poly.pdbx_strand_id
1 'polypeptide(L)'
;MEVIVKRSARRKKTVQARMVDGNLLVMAPASISERELAEHVSSLKARMEQRIGPRNDAHLARRAEHLNRKYFDGALSWKAISYSDRQMKRFGSCTIDDGTIRISSRMRGTPQWVEDYVVV
;
A
#
# COMPACT_ATOMS: atom_id res chain seq x y z
N MET A 1 14.91 -0.36 8.27
CA MET A 1 14.79 -1.68 7.61
C MET A 1 16.03 -1.89 6.76
N GLU A 2 16.86 -2.86 7.12
CA GLU A 2 18.01 -3.27 6.31
C GLU A 2 17.55 -4.26 5.22
N VAL A 3 18.26 -4.28 4.08
CA VAL A 3 17.98 -5.21 2.99
C VAL A 3 19.03 -6.31 2.99
N ILE A 4 18.60 -7.56 3.17
CA ILE A 4 19.48 -8.73 3.15
C ILE A 4 19.24 -9.48 1.83
N VAL A 5 20.26 -9.59 0.98
CA VAL A 5 20.14 -10.29 -0.30
C VAL A 5 20.66 -11.72 -0.19
N LYS A 6 19.82 -12.69 -0.52
CA LYS A 6 20.19 -14.10 -0.68
C LYS A 6 20.12 -14.50 -2.15
N ARG A 7 21.29 -14.64 -2.79
CA ARG A 7 21.43 -15.15 -4.15
C ARG A 7 21.23 -16.68 -4.17
N SER A 8 20.56 -17.19 -5.20
CA SER A 8 20.28 -18.62 -5.37
C SER A 8 20.56 -19.09 -6.79
N ALA A 9 21.37 -20.14 -6.93
CA ALA A 9 21.64 -20.77 -8.23
C ALA A 9 20.43 -21.53 -8.81
N ARG A 10 19.48 -21.93 -7.95
CA ARG A 10 18.24 -22.63 -8.35
C ARG A 10 17.21 -21.67 -8.97
N ARG A 11 17.16 -20.41 -8.52
CA ARG A 11 16.27 -19.38 -9.08
C ARG A 11 16.80 -18.91 -10.43
N LYS A 12 15.93 -18.80 -11.43
CA LYS A 12 16.32 -18.38 -12.79
C LYS A 12 15.80 -17.00 -13.19
N LYS A 13 14.58 -16.63 -12.80
CA LYS A 13 13.91 -15.41 -13.27
C LYS A 13 13.27 -14.54 -12.18
N THR A 14 13.10 -15.08 -10.98
CA THR A 14 12.22 -14.46 -9.96
C THR A 14 13.01 -13.81 -8.83
N VAL A 15 12.80 -12.51 -8.65
CA VAL A 15 13.17 -11.79 -7.42
C VAL A 15 11.95 -11.72 -6.50
N GLN A 16 12.10 -12.16 -5.25
CA GLN A 16 11.03 -12.10 -4.24
C GLN A 16 11.57 -11.45 -2.97
N ALA A 17 10.72 -10.76 -2.23
CA ALA A 17 11.07 -10.22 -0.93
C ALA A 17 10.05 -10.62 0.14
N ARG A 18 10.52 -10.78 1.38
CA ARG A 18 9.68 -10.97 2.57
C ARG A 18 10.30 -10.30 3.78
N MET A 19 9.47 -9.94 4.75
CA MET A 19 9.92 -9.45 6.05
C MET A 19 10.35 -10.63 6.93
N VAL A 20 11.55 -10.56 7.50
CA VAL A 20 12.08 -11.51 8.48
C VAL A 20 12.83 -10.71 9.54
N ASP A 21 12.41 -10.82 10.80
CA ASP A 21 13.05 -10.15 11.95
C ASP A 21 13.30 -8.64 11.74
N GLY A 22 12.32 -7.95 11.12
CA GLY A 22 12.42 -6.51 10.85
C GLY A 22 13.25 -6.12 9.62
N ASN A 23 13.83 -7.09 8.91
CA ASN A 23 14.64 -6.89 7.71
C ASN A 23 13.93 -7.37 6.44
N LEU A 24 14.25 -6.74 5.31
CA LEU A 24 13.75 -7.16 4.00
C LEU A 24 14.70 -8.21 3.40
N LEU A 25 14.32 -9.48 3.53
CA LEU A 25 15.04 -10.57 2.88
C LEU A 25 14.64 -10.65 1.41
N VAL A 26 15.58 -10.35 0.51
CA VAL A 26 15.41 -10.41 -0.95
C VAL A 26 16.08 -11.68 -1.47
N MET A 27 15.30 -12.55 -2.12
CA MET A 27 15.77 -13.77 -2.75
C MET A 27 15.85 -13.57 -4.27
N ALA A 28 17.04 -13.65 -4.83
CA ALA A 28 17.30 -13.34 -6.24
C ALA A 28 18.07 -14.47 -6.96
N PRO A 29 17.96 -14.62 -8.30
CA PRO A 29 18.82 -15.50 -9.09
C PRO A 29 20.29 -15.16 -8.89
N ALA A 30 21.17 -16.17 -8.84
CA ALA A 30 22.62 -15.92 -8.75
C ALA A 30 23.17 -15.14 -9.95
N SER A 31 22.56 -15.34 -11.13
CA SER A 31 22.95 -14.73 -12.40
C SER A 31 22.42 -13.31 -12.63
N ILE A 32 21.61 -12.76 -11.73
CA ILE A 32 21.09 -11.39 -11.90
C ILE A 32 22.23 -10.37 -11.77
N SER A 33 22.20 -9.35 -12.63
CA SER A 33 23.14 -8.23 -12.54
C SER A 33 22.87 -7.39 -11.29
N GLU A 34 23.91 -6.73 -10.75
CA GLU A 34 23.74 -5.82 -9.60
C GLU A 34 22.79 -4.66 -9.91
N ARG A 35 22.84 -4.11 -11.14
CA ARG A 35 21.97 -3.01 -11.58
C ARG A 35 20.49 -3.42 -11.54
N GLU A 36 20.17 -4.55 -12.18
CA GLU A 36 18.80 -5.07 -12.23
C GLU A 36 18.31 -5.47 -10.83
N LEU A 37 19.17 -6.06 -10.01
CA LEU A 37 18.86 -6.35 -8.62
C LEU A 37 18.52 -5.07 -7.84
N ALA A 38 19.29 -3.99 -7.99
CA ALA A 38 19.04 -2.72 -7.30
C ALA A 38 17.68 -2.11 -7.69
N GLU A 39 17.30 -2.17 -8.96
CA GLU A 39 15.98 -1.74 -9.45
C GLU A 39 14.85 -2.54 -8.78
N HIS A 40 14.96 -3.86 -8.74
CA HIS A 40 14.00 -4.72 -8.06
C HIS A 40 13.93 -4.47 -6.55
N VAL A 41 15.09 -4.35 -5.89
CA VAL A 41 15.17 -4.07 -4.45
C VAL A 41 14.49 -2.75 -4.11
N SER A 42 14.76 -1.70 -4.89
CA SER A 42 14.14 -0.38 -4.71
C SER A 42 12.61 -0.47 -4.81
N SER A 43 12.11 -1.12 -5.88
CA SER A 43 10.67 -1.32 -6.08
C SER A 43 10.02 -2.14 -4.95
N LEU A 44 10.66 -3.22 -4.52
CA LEU A 44 10.17 -4.09 -3.45
C LEU A 44 10.18 -3.39 -2.09
N LYS A 45 11.23 -2.62 -1.81
CA LYS A 45 11.33 -1.80 -0.59
C LYS A 45 10.22 -0.76 -0.55
N ALA A 46 10.03 0.01 -1.61
CA ALA A 46 8.97 1.01 -1.68
C ALA A 46 7.57 0.40 -1.49
N ARG A 47 7.30 -0.76 -2.11
CA ARG A 47 6.04 -1.49 -1.91
C ARG A 47 5.85 -1.95 -0.46
N MET A 48 6.93 -2.39 0.18
CA MET A 48 6.87 -2.85 1.57
C MET A 48 6.68 -1.67 2.55
N GLU A 49 7.39 -0.56 2.34
CA GLU A 49 7.24 0.66 3.12
C GLU A 49 5.83 1.25 2.98
N GLN A 50 5.23 1.21 1.78
CA GLN A 50 3.83 1.58 1.60
C GLN A 50 2.87 0.67 2.38
N ARG A 51 3.19 -0.62 2.52
CA ARG A 51 2.36 -1.58 3.26
C ARG A 51 2.46 -1.40 4.78
N ILE A 52 3.65 -1.06 5.28
CA ILE A 52 3.99 -0.96 6.71
C ILE A 52 3.84 0.49 7.24
N GLY A 53 3.82 1.49 6.36
CA GLY A 53 3.73 2.89 6.73
C GLY A 53 2.47 3.25 7.52
N PRO A 54 2.47 4.41 8.18
CA PRO A 54 1.36 4.83 9.02
C PRO A 54 0.07 4.95 8.21
N ARG A 55 -0.98 4.30 8.70
CA ARG A 55 -2.34 4.36 8.14
C ARG A 55 -3.00 5.68 8.52
N ASN A 56 -2.52 6.81 7.99
CA ASN A 56 -3.02 8.17 8.27
C ASN A 56 -3.85 8.74 7.10
N ASP A 57 -4.36 9.96 7.24
CA ASP A 57 -5.22 10.56 6.20
C ASP A 57 -4.50 10.71 4.85
N ALA A 58 -3.18 10.92 4.85
CA ALA A 58 -2.38 10.94 3.63
C ALA A 58 -2.27 9.56 2.95
N HIS A 59 -2.20 8.47 3.73
CA HIS A 59 -2.36 7.13 3.20
C HIS A 59 -3.74 6.96 2.54
N LEU A 60 -4.80 7.38 3.23
CA LEU A 60 -6.17 7.25 2.74
C LEU A 60 -6.40 8.03 1.44
N ALA A 61 -5.89 9.26 1.35
CA ALA A 61 -5.94 10.07 0.14
C ALA A 61 -5.23 9.39 -1.04
N ARG A 62 -4.02 8.85 -0.83
CA ARG A 62 -3.30 8.09 -1.87
C ARG A 62 -4.04 6.83 -2.31
N ARG A 63 -4.72 6.15 -1.38
CA ARG A 63 -5.55 4.98 -1.71
C ARG A 63 -6.76 5.37 -2.55
N ALA A 64 -7.53 6.37 -2.14
CA ALA A 64 -8.68 6.86 -2.89
C ALA A 64 -8.29 7.26 -4.32
N GLU A 65 -7.20 8.00 -4.48
CA GLU A 65 -6.62 8.37 -5.78
C GLU A 65 -6.27 7.16 -6.66
N HIS A 66 -5.60 6.16 -6.07
CA HIS A 66 -5.27 4.94 -6.79
C HIS A 66 -6.52 4.17 -7.25
N LEU A 67 -7.54 4.11 -6.39
CA LEU A 67 -8.79 3.41 -6.66
C LEU A 67 -9.63 4.15 -7.71
N ASN A 68 -9.68 5.49 -7.64
CA ASN A 68 -10.30 6.36 -8.65
C ASN A 68 -9.70 6.10 -10.04
N ARG A 69 -8.36 6.12 -10.15
CA ARG A 69 -7.68 5.81 -11.41
C ARG A 69 -7.92 4.37 -11.89
N LYS A 70 -8.05 3.42 -10.98
CA LYS A 70 -8.18 2.00 -11.32
C LYS A 70 -9.58 1.62 -11.80
N TYR A 71 -10.62 2.18 -11.19
CA TYR A 71 -12.00 1.75 -11.41
C TYR A 71 -12.90 2.79 -12.08
N PHE A 72 -12.48 4.06 -12.09
CA PHE A 72 -13.29 5.18 -12.58
C PHE A 72 -12.52 6.07 -13.56
N ASP A 73 -11.39 5.60 -14.09
CA ASP A 73 -10.51 6.33 -15.01
C ASP A 73 -10.09 7.73 -14.51
N GLY A 74 -10.10 7.94 -13.19
CA GLY A 74 -9.78 9.22 -12.55
C GLY A 74 -10.88 10.28 -12.65
N ALA A 75 -12.11 9.92 -13.03
CA ALA A 75 -13.21 10.86 -13.23
C ALA A 75 -13.79 11.44 -11.93
N LEU A 76 -13.60 10.77 -10.79
CA LEU A 76 -14.16 11.23 -9.52
C LEU A 76 -13.33 12.36 -8.91
N SER A 77 -13.98 13.29 -8.23
CA SER A 77 -13.33 14.32 -7.40
C SER A 77 -14.01 14.40 -6.04
N TRP A 78 -13.24 14.75 -5.01
CA TRP A 78 -13.71 14.96 -3.65
C TRP A 78 -12.88 16.07 -2.99
N LYS A 79 -13.42 16.68 -1.94
CA LYS A 79 -12.73 17.77 -1.23
C LYS A 79 -11.72 17.23 -0.23
N ALA A 80 -12.10 16.20 0.52
CA ALA A 80 -11.24 15.57 1.51
C ALA A 80 -11.68 14.13 1.78
N ILE A 81 -10.71 13.28 2.14
CA ILE A 81 -10.97 11.97 2.73
C ILE A 81 -10.11 11.81 3.97
N SER A 82 -10.71 11.45 5.10
CA SER A 82 -10.01 11.30 6.38
C SER A 82 -10.56 10.18 7.23
N TYR A 83 -9.77 9.71 8.19
CA TYR A 83 -10.29 8.80 9.19
C TYR A 83 -11.10 9.54 10.26
N SER A 84 -12.11 8.86 10.83
CA SER A 84 -12.93 9.37 11.92
C SER A 84 -13.08 8.35 13.04
N ASP A 85 -12.81 8.78 14.28
CA ASP A 85 -13.08 7.99 15.49
C ASP A 85 -14.56 8.07 15.92
N ARG A 86 -15.33 9.02 15.37
CA ARG A 86 -16.73 9.27 15.76
C ARG A 86 -17.72 8.37 15.01
N GLN A 87 -17.30 7.72 13.93
CA GLN A 87 -18.12 6.78 13.17
C GLN A 87 -18.21 5.43 13.89
N MET A 88 -19.32 5.23 14.62
CA MET A 88 -19.56 4.00 15.40
C MET A 88 -20.37 2.93 14.64
N LYS A 89 -21.31 3.34 13.78
CA LYS A 89 -22.29 2.44 13.13
C LYS A 89 -22.00 2.13 11.65
N ARG A 90 -21.06 2.83 11.02
CA ARG A 90 -20.73 2.71 9.59
C ARG A 90 -19.22 2.75 9.40
N PHE A 91 -18.71 2.08 8.37
CA PHE A 91 -17.28 2.07 8.04
C PHE A 91 -16.87 3.21 7.10
N GLY A 92 -17.83 3.77 6.36
CA GLY A 92 -17.63 4.92 5.47
C GLY A 92 -18.87 5.81 5.41
N SER A 93 -18.68 7.09 5.08
CA SER A 93 -19.76 8.04 4.77
C SER A 93 -19.23 9.18 3.92
N CYS A 94 -20.08 9.79 3.10
CA CYS A 94 -19.77 11.01 2.37
C CYS A 94 -20.81 12.08 2.71
N THR A 95 -20.35 13.31 2.97
CA THR A 95 -21.22 14.50 2.98
C THR A 95 -21.20 15.08 1.56
N ILE A 96 -22.32 14.96 0.85
CA ILE A 96 -22.41 15.32 -0.57
C ILE A 96 -22.13 16.81 -0.78
N ASP A 97 -22.77 17.67 0.01
CA ASP A 97 -22.72 19.13 -0.15
C ASP A 97 -21.32 19.74 -0.03
N ASP A 98 -20.41 19.11 0.73
CA ASP A 98 -19.03 19.59 0.90
C ASP A 98 -17.96 18.63 0.34
N GLY A 99 -18.36 17.50 -0.24
CA GLY A 99 -17.46 16.51 -0.81
C GLY A 99 -16.51 15.84 0.19
N THR A 100 -16.86 15.79 1.48
CA THR A 100 -16.02 15.18 2.52
C THR A 100 -16.38 13.72 2.74
N ILE A 101 -15.41 12.84 2.51
CA ILE A 101 -15.49 11.40 2.78
C ILE A 101 -14.86 11.12 4.15
N ARG A 102 -15.53 10.32 4.97
CA ARG A 102 -15.05 9.89 6.29
C ARG A 102 -15.04 8.37 6.36
N ILE A 103 -13.89 7.82 6.72
CA ILE A 103 -13.69 6.38 6.90
C ILE A 103 -13.46 6.11 8.38
N SER A 104 -14.06 5.06 8.94
CA SER A 104 -13.88 4.73 10.34
C SER A 104 -12.41 4.42 10.64
N SER A 105 -11.86 4.97 11.74
CA SER A 105 -10.48 4.70 12.16
C SER A 105 -10.21 3.22 12.45
N ARG A 106 -11.26 2.44 12.71
CA ARG A 106 -11.23 0.98 12.83
C ARG A 106 -10.67 0.28 11.60
N MET A 107 -10.69 0.93 10.43
CA MET A 107 -10.15 0.36 9.19
C MET A 107 -8.63 0.32 9.14
N ARG A 108 -7.93 1.11 9.98
CA ARG A 108 -6.46 1.14 10.05
C ARG A 108 -5.84 -0.21 10.42
N GLY A 109 -6.55 -1.02 11.21
CA GLY A 109 -6.10 -2.35 11.63
C GLY A 109 -6.44 -3.47 10.65
N THR A 110 -7.20 -3.18 9.60
CA THR A 110 -7.67 -4.21 8.66
C THR A 110 -6.72 -4.39 7.48
N PRO A 111 -6.76 -5.55 6.80
CA PRO A 111 -6.04 -5.70 5.54
C PRO A 111 -6.41 -4.60 4.53
N GLN A 112 -5.44 -4.17 3.71
CA GLN A 112 -5.64 -3.09 2.73
C GLN A 112 -6.88 -3.30 1.85
N TRP A 113 -7.14 -4.54 1.43
CA TRP A 113 -8.27 -4.83 0.55
C TRP A 113 -9.63 -4.59 1.23
N VAL A 114 -9.72 -4.73 2.56
CA VAL A 114 -10.93 -4.44 3.34
C VAL A 114 -11.18 -2.94 3.37
N GLU A 115 -10.13 -2.15 3.64
CA GLU A 115 -10.20 -0.70 3.60
C GLU A 115 -10.56 -0.18 2.19
N ASP A 116 -9.92 -0.72 1.15
CA ASP A 116 -10.19 -0.34 -0.24
C ASP A 116 -11.64 -0.61 -0.63
N TYR A 117 -12.23 -1.71 -0.15
CA TYR A 117 -13.63 -2.05 -0.37
C TYR A 117 -14.62 -1.06 0.26
N VAL A 118 -14.21 -0.36 1.32
CA VAL A 118 -15.03 0.68 1.94
C VAL A 118 -14.87 2.03 1.24
N VAL A 119 -13.74 2.24 0.55
CA VAL A 119 -13.43 3.49 -0.16
C VAL A 119 -14.04 3.56 -1.56
N VAL A 120 -14.16 2.42 -2.27
CA VAL A 120 -14.78 2.30 -3.62
C VAL A 120 -16.27 2.05 -3.51
#